data_AF-A0A3Q1JWE4-F1
#
_entry.id   AF-A0A3Q1JWE4-F1
#
_cell.length_a   1.000
_cell.length_b   1.000
_cell.length_c   1.000
_cell.angle_alpha   90.00
_cell.angle_beta   90.00
_cell.angle_gamma   90.00
#
_symmetry.space_group_name_H-M   'P 1'
#
loop_
_entity.id
_entity.type
_entity.pdbx_description
1 polymer ?
#
loop_
_entity_poly.entity_id
_entity_poly.type
_entity_poly.pdbx_seq_one_letter_code
_entity_poly.pdbx_strand_id
1 'polypeptide(L)'
;MYWTLCDWKVLLLIVLLWDHLGVLGLKPTRWPLYSNKPLLLAWNAPTEHCAPRHGIHFQLDQFQIVATPNEGFVRQNLTIFYKERLGLYPYFTTDETPVNGGLPQSASLEQHLTKMPDGLNKYIPNKDAIGLAVIDWEEWRPLWIRNWEIKDVYRRRSRKLVQQKNPNWYIEQVSKVAQQEFEMSARKFMLETLKQAKNLRPNQLWGFYLFPDCYNHDYRRTLENYTGRCPDVEVARNEQLKWLWTESTAFFPSIYMNDVLRSSPSGRQFVRNRVKEGMRLASSGDGLARPVFVYTQPTYSKSLQQLTETDLVSTIGESVALGAAGIILWGDVAYASSKNSCATLDTYLRGPLSHYLLNVSTAAELCSQTLCGSNGRCLRKNPDSDVYLHLDPRTHTISRHGDKLTVTKESGEAEITFQKDFQCQCYSGYQGDGCNEIDPLRQKVHKGMATQTIASALQCVIFLIISLLLC
;
A
#
# COMPACT_ATOMS: atom_id res chain seq x y z
N MET A 1 -31.82 5.57 53.07
CA MET A 1 -32.26 6.69 52.21
C MET A 1 -31.12 7.04 51.28
N TYR A 2 -31.36 6.75 50.00
CA TYR A 2 -30.84 7.38 48.78
C TYR A 2 -29.33 7.60 48.59
N TRP A 3 -28.78 6.67 47.81
CA TRP A 3 -27.74 6.91 46.82
C TRP A 3 -28.19 7.97 45.81
N THR A 4 -27.35 8.97 45.55
CA THR A 4 -27.36 9.72 44.29
C THR A 4 -25.91 10.01 43.86
N LEU A 5 -25.21 8.95 43.44
CA LEU A 5 -24.04 9.08 42.59
C LEU A 5 -24.56 9.45 41.20
N CYS A 6 -24.61 10.77 40.96
CA CYS A 6 -24.96 11.48 39.73
C CYS A 6 -24.95 10.60 38.45
N ASP A 7 -26.14 10.11 38.07
CA ASP A 7 -26.38 9.22 36.91
C ASP A 7 -25.79 9.75 35.59
N TRP A 8 -25.57 11.06 35.46
CA TRP A 8 -25.00 11.64 34.25
C TRP A 8 -23.52 11.29 34.03
N LYS A 9 -22.73 11.04 35.09
CA LYS A 9 -21.31 10.68 34.95
C LYS A 9 -21.16 9.22 34.53
N VAL A 10 -22.08 8.37 34.99
CA VAL A 10 -22.16 6.97 34.57
C VAL A 10 -22.65 6.90 33.12
N LEU A 11 -23.62 7.72 32.70
CA LEU A 11 -24.03 7.86 31.30
C LEU A 11 -22.92 8.42 30.40
N LEU A 12 -22.15 9.42 30.84
CA LEU A 12 -20.98 9.93 30.10
C LEU A 12 -19.86 8.89 29.99
N LEU A 13 -19.61 8.13 31.05
CA LEU A 13 -18.66 7.02 31.02
C LEU A 13 -19.16 5.89 30.11
N ILE A 14 -20.47 5.58 30.10
CA ILE A 14 -21.07 4.57 29.21
C ILE A 14 -21.07 5.04 27.76
N VAL A 15 -21.30 6.33 27.46
CA VAL A 15 -21.21 6.88 26.10
C VAL A 15 -19.76 6.89 25.61
N LEU A 16 -18.80 7.27 26.47
CA LEU A 16 -17.37 7.17 26.16
C LEU A 16 -16.89 5.71 26.05
N LEU A 17 -17.48 4.78 26.80
CA LEU A 17 -17.24 3.34 26.67
C LEU A 17 -17.94 2.76 25.44
N TRP A 18 -19.09 3.29 25.00
CA TRP A 18 -19.77 2.85 23.78
C TRP A 18 -19.07 3.36 22.51
N ASP A 19 -18.53 4.57 22.53
CA ASP A 19 -17.65 5.09 21.46
C ASP A 19 -16.31 4.32 21.37
N HIS A 20 -15.93 3.62 22.45
CA HIS A 20 -14.76 2.73 22.48
C HIS A 20 -15.10 1.22 22.37
N LEU A 21 -16.38 0.84 22.29
CA LEU A 21 -16.87 -0.54 22.11
C LEU A 21 -17.58 -0.77 20.78
N GLY A 22 -17.41 0.12 19.82
CA GLY A 22 -17.50 -0.29 18.43
C GLY A 22 -16.38 -1.28 18.17
N VAL A 23 -16.68 -2.58 18.11
CA VAL A 23 -15.88 -3.52 17.32
C VAL A 23 -15.85 -2.88 15.92
N LEU A 24 -14.82 -2.10 15.62
CA LEU A 24 -14.64 -1.49 14.32
C LEU A 24 -14.33 -2.67 13.40
N GLY A 25 -15.39 -3.28 12.88
CA GLY A 25 -15.30 -4.38 11.93
C GLY A 25 -14.39 -3.95 10.79
N LEU A 26 -13.68 -4.92 10.22
CA LEU A 26 -12.78 -4.66 9.10
C LEU A 26 -13.55 -3.96 7.98
N LYS A 27 -13.09 -2.75 7.63
CA LYS A 27 -13.68 -1.95 6.56
C LYS A 27 -13.62 -2.74 5.25
N PRO A 28 -14.75 -2.87 4.50
CA PRO A 28 -14.74 -3.52 3.20
C PRO A 28 -13.75 -2.84 2.25
N THR A 29 -13.22 -3.60 1.31
CA THR A 29 -12.26 -3.13 0.30
C THR A 29 -12.81 -3.26 -1.11
N ARG A 30 -12.10 -2.74 -2.11
CA ARG A 30 -12.50 -2.86 -3.52
C ARG A 30 -12.29 -4.29 -4.03
N TRP A 31 -13.03 -4.66 -5.08
CA TRP A 31 -12.78 -5.90 -5.81
C TRP A 31 -11.33 -5.99 -6.32
N PRO A 32 -10.76 -7.20 -6.41
CA PRO A 32 -9.44 -7.40 -7.01
C PRO A 32 -9.44 -6.99 -8.48
N LEU A 33 -8.27 -6.58 -8.98
CA LEU A 33 -8.10 -6.18 -10.39
C LEU A 33 -8.36 -7.32 -11.38
N TYR A 34 -8.15 -8.57 -10.95
CA TYR A 34 -8.41 -9.77 -11.74
C TYR A 34 -9.41 -10.64 -11.00
N SER A 35 -10.41 -11.14 -11.74
CA SER A 35 -11.44 -12.00 -11.19
C SER A 35 -10.83 -13.26 -10.56
N ASN A 36 -11.36 -13.68 -9.42
CA ASN A 36 -10.90 -14.84 -8.65
C ASN A 36 -9.43 -14.79 -8.20
N LYS A 37 -8.78 -13.61 -8.25
CA LYS A 37 -7.40 -13.40 -7.77
C LYS A 37 -7.40 -12.45 -6.56
N PRO A 38 -7.64 -12.95 -5.34
CA PRO A 38 -7.62 -12.10 -4.14
C PRO A 38 -6.24 -11.48 -3.89
N LEU A 39 -5.20 -12.13 -4.40
CA LEU A 39 -3.81 -11.66 -4.40
C LEU A 39 -3.34 -11.40 -5.84
N LEU A 40 -2.87 -10.18 -6.10
CA LEU A 40 -2.20 -9.80 -7.34
C LEU A 40 -0.68 -10.01 -7.23
N LEU A 41 -0.08 -10.73 -8.16
CA LEU A 41 1.37 -10.81 -8.31
C LEU A 41 1.79 -10.00 -9.55
N ALA A 42 2.69 -9.02 -9.34
CA ALA A 42 3.23 -8.19 -10.40
C ALA A 42 4.76 -8.28 -10.45
N TRP A 43 5.30 -8.53 -11.64
CA TRP A 43 6.72 -8.39 -11.95
C TRP A 43 6.96 -6.97 -12.48
N ASN A 44 7.85 -6.22 -11.85
CA ASN A 44 8.23 -4.87 -12.27
C ASN A 44 9.74 -4.67 -12.25
N ALA A 45 10.46 -5.48 -13.04
CA ALA A 45 11.91 -5.44 -13.13
C ALA A 45 12.38 -5.32 -14.60
N PRO A 46 13.49 -4.61 -14.86
CA PRO A 46 13.99 -4.34 -16.21
C PRO A 46 14.78 -5.54 -16.79
N THR A 47 14.07 -6.64 -17.06
CA THR A 47 14.66 -7.93 -17.45
C THR A 47 14.51 -8.27 -18.94
N GLU A 48 13.91 -7.37 -19.72
CA GLU A 48 13.70 -7.50 -21.17
C GLU A 48 14.99 -7.68 -21.98
N HIS A 49 16.14 -7.29 -21.45
CA HIS A 49 17.42 -7.45 -22.13
C HIS A 49 18.05 -8.83 -21.96
N CYS A 50 17.59 -9.65 -20.99
CA CYS A 50 18.14 -10.99 -20.76
C CYS A 50 17.95 -11.91 -21.97
N ALA A 51 16.80 -11.88 -22.62
CA ALA A 51 16.51 -12.71 -23.80
C ALA A 51 17.38 -12.32 -25.01
N PRO A 52 17.30 -11.08 -25.56
CA PRO A 52 18.04 -10.71 -26.76
C PRO A 52 19.56 -10.62 -26.57
N ARG A 53 20.07 -10.31 -25.36
CA ARG A 53 21.53 -10.18 -25.13
C ARG A 53 22.20 -11.44 -24.62
N HIS A 54 21.46 -12.29 -23.90
CA HIS A 54 22.05 -13.41 -23.17
C HIS A 54 21.40 -14.76 -23.49
N GLY A 55 20.33 -14.78 -24.29
CA GLY A 55 19.60 -15.99 -24.67
C GLY A 55 18.74 -16.57 -23.54
N ILE A 56 18.47 -15.81 -22.48
CA ILE A 56 17.80 -16.30 -21.27
C ILE A 56 16.38 -15.74 -21.22
N HIS A 57 15.40 -16.63 -21.25
CA HIS A 57 13.97 -16.30 -21.25
C HIS A 57 13.36 -16.66 -19.89
N PHE A 58 12.90 -15.64 -19.16
CA PHE A 58 12.27 -15.81 -17.87
C PHE A 58 10.84 -16.34 -18.02
N GLN A 59 10.49 -17.32 -17.18
CA GLN A 59 9.12 -17.80 -17.03
C GLN A 59 8.41 -16.96 -15.97
N LEU A 60 7.44 -16.15 -16.42
CA LEU A 60 6.72 -15.19 -15.59
C LEU A 60 5.21 -15.49 -15.54
N ASP A 61 4.80 -16.71 -15.88
CA ASP A 61 3.39 -17.13 -16.01
C ASP A 61 2.57 -17.00 -14.72
N GLN A 62 3.23 -16.89 -13.57
CA GLN A 62 2.57 -16.71 -12.27
C GLN A 62 2.15 -15.27 -11.98
N PHE A 63 2.72 -14.31 -12.70
CA PHE A 63 2.42 -12.89 -12.52
C PHE A 63 1.24 -12.50 -13.40
N GLN A 64 0.22 -11.86 -12.81
CA GLN A 64 -0.90 -11.30 -13.58
C GLN A 64 -0.49 -10.03 -14.33
N ILE A 65 0.54 -9.33 -13.82
CA ILE A 65 1.14 -8.18 -14.49
C ILE A 65 2.63 -8.43 -14.66
N VAL A 66 3.10 -8.40 -15.90
CA VAL A 66 4.52 -8.32 -16.23
C VAL A 66 4.78 -6.95 -16.82
N ALA A 67 5.56 -6.15 -16.09
CA ALA A 67 5.91 -4.78 -16.45
C ALA A 67 7.41 -4.54 -16.24
N THR A 68 7.92 -3.44 -16.79
CA THR A 68 9.29 -2.97 -16.64
C THR A 68 9.29 -1.47 -16.33
N PRO A 69 10.19 -1.00 -15.44
CA PRO A 69 10.37 0.42 -15.17
C PRO A 69 11.06 1.17 -16.33
N ASN A 70 11.53 0.49 -17.37
CA ASN A 70 12.26 1.11 -18.47
C ASN A 70 11.41 2.09 -19.29
N GLU A 71 12.04 3.20 -19.67
CA GLU A 71 11.33 4.36 -20.24
C GLU A 71 10.63 4.07 -21.57
N GLY A 72 11.18 3.16 -22.37
CA GLY A 72 10.66 2.80 -23.69
C GLY A 72 9.40 1.93 -23.66
N PHE A 73 9.01 1.41 -22.50
CA PHE A 73 7.89 0.48 -22.37
C PHE A 73 6.65 1.19 -21.85
N VAL A 74 5.64 1.26 -22.72
CA VAL A 74 4.37 1.97 -22.51
C VAL A 74 3.19 1.00 -22.58
N ARG A 75 1.99 1.46 -22.20
CA ARG A 75 0.75 0.66 -22.21
C ARG A 75 0.80 -0.56 -21.29
N GLN A 76 1.45 -0.42 -20.15
CA GLN A 76 1.61 -1.47 -19.15
C GLN A 76 0.50 -1.40 -18.09
N ASN A 77 0.06 -2.55 -17.57
CA ASN A 77 -0.96 -2.61 -16.50
C ASN A 77 -0.41 -2.18 -15.13
N LEU A 78 0.91 -2.04 -15.01
CA LEU A 78 1.58 -1.35 -13.92
C LEU A 78 2.53 -0.33 -14.55
N THR A 79 2.31 0.95 -14.26
CA THR A 79 3.16 2.05 -14.71
C THR A 79 3.76 2.76 -13.51
N ILE A 80 5.09 2.83 -13.44
CA ILE A 80 5.83 3.62 -12.46
C ILE A 80 6.33 4.92 -13.11
N PHE A 81 5.98 6.05 -12.49
CA PHE A 81 6.36 7.39 -12.92
C PHE A 81 7.49 7.90 -12.04
N TYR A 82 8.73 7.75 -12.51
CA TYR A 82 9.88 8.43 -11.92
C TYR A 82 9.76 9.96 -12.06
N LYS A 83 10.60 10.68 -11.32
CA LYS A 83 10.55 12.13 -11.14
C LYS A 83 10.45 12.97 -12.42
N GLU A 84 10.99 12.51 -13.55
CA GLU A 84 10.93 13.21 -14.84
C GLU A 84 9.70 12.87 -15.70
N ARG A 85 8.89 11.88 -15.29
CA ARG A 85 7.87 11.26 -16.15
C ARG A 85 6.44 11.75 -15.91
N LEU A 86 6.20 12.58 -14.89
CA LEU A 86 4.86 13.06 -14.55
C LEU A 86 4.89 14.52 -14.12
N GLY A 87 4.59 15.41 -15.07
CA GLY A 87 4.61 16.87 -14.86
C GLY A 87 6.02 17.43 -14.63
N LEU A 88 6.10 18.60 -14.01
CA LEU A 88 7.34 19.29 -13.66
C LEU A 88 7.62 19.18 -12.15
N TYR A 89 8.04 18.00 -11.70
CA TYR A 89 8.37 17.79 -10.28
C TYR A 89 9.63 18.59 -9.89
N PRO A 90 9.62 19.39 -8.82
CA PRO A 90 10.79 20.16 -8.40
C PRO A 90 11.77 19.33 -7.58
N TYR A 91 13.05 19.41 -7.91
CA TYR A 91 14.11 18.72 -7.17
C TYR A 91 15.48 19.37 -7.38
N PHE A 92 16.46 18.98 -6.58
CA PHE A 92 17.86 19.34 -6.78
C PHE A 92 18.63 18.16 -7.39
N THR A 93 19.48 18.43 -8.37
CA THR A 93 20.48 17.47 -8.85
C THR A 93 21.57 17.21 -7.80
N THR A 94 22.48 16.28 -8.06
CA THR A 94 23.56 15.92 -7.13
C THR A 94 24.52 17.08 -6.85
N ASP A 95 24.71 17.99 -7.79
CA ASP A 95 25.45 19.25 -7.66
C ASP A 95 24.61 20.40 -7.06
N GLU A 96 23.42 20.08 -6.53
CA GLU A 96 22.45 21.01 -5.97
C GLU A 96 21.93 22.09 -6.95
N THR A 97 21.93 21.78 -8.25
CA THR A 97 21.31 22.63 -9.27
C THR A 97 19.79 22.45 -9.22
N PRO A 98 18.99 23.55 -9.13
CA PRO A 98 17.54 23.44 -9.04
C PRO A 98 16.93 23.06 -10.39
N VAL A 99 16.13 22.01 -10.40
CA VAL A 99 15.26 21.63 -11.53
C VAL A 99 13.82 21.97 -11.18
N ASN A 100 13.11 22.62 -12.11
CA ASN A 100 11.75 23.14 -11.91
C ASN A 100 11.62 24.02 -10.65
N GLY A 101 12.67 24.79 -10.32
CA GLY A 101 12.72 25.65 -9.13
C GLY A 101 13.25 24.97 -7.86
N GLY A 102 13.51 23.66 -7.89
CA GLY A 102 14.16 22.88 -6.82
C GLY A 102 13.33 22.65 -5.55
N LEU A 103 12.45 23.58 -5.20
CA LEU A 103 11.59 23.53 -4.02
C LEU A 103 10.11 23.59 -4.42
N PRO A 104 9.21 22.89 -3.70
CA PRO A 104 7.78 22.94 -3.99
C PRO A 104 7.19 24.36 -3.85
N GLN A 105 7.69 25.19 -2.93
CA GLN A 105 7.26 26.59 -2.77
C GLN A 105 7.83 27.57 -3.81
N SER A 106 8.78 27.13 -4.64
CA SER A 106 9.36 27.92 -5.73
C SER A 106 8.86 27.49 -7.12
N ALA A 107 8.26 26.31 -7.21
CA ALA A 107 7.82 25.71 -8.47
C ALA A 107 6.41 26.19 -8.87
N SER A 108 6.18 26.36 -10.17
CA SER A 108 4.83 26.65 -10.68
C SER A 108 4.00 25.37 -10.74
N LEU A 109 3.03 25.24 -9.82
CA LEU A 109 2.08 24.13 -9.81
C LEU A 109 1.23 24.10 -11.10
N GLU A 110 0.87 25.26 -11.65
CA GLU A 110 0.09 25.34 -12.88
C GLU A 110 0.85 24.75 -14.07
N GLN A 111 2.12 25.11 -14.24
CA GLN A 111 2.97 24.56 -15.30
C GLN A 111 3.19 23.05 -15.08
N HIS A 112 3.37 22.63 -13.83
CA HIS A 112 3.46 21.20 -13.48
C HIS A 112 2.22 20.43 -13.96
N LEU A 113 1.03 20.86 -13.56
CA LEU A 113 -0.24 20.20 -13.89
C LEU A 113 -0.52 20.25 -15.41
N THR A 114 -0.18 21.37 -16.07
CA THR A 114 -0.32 21.52 -17.54
C THR A 114 0.58 20.55 -18.30
N LYS A 115 1.75 20.20 -17.75
CA LYS A 115 2.69 19.25 -18.35
C LYS A 115 2.34 17.78 -18.09
N MET A 116 1.58 17.48 -17.03
CA MET A 116 1.23 16.09 -16.65
C MET A 116 0.59 15.25 -17.78
N PRO A 117 -0.32 15.79 -18.62
CA PRO A 117 -0.93 15.02 -19.71
C PRO A 117 0.08 14.37 -20.65
N ASP A 118 1.26 14.96 -20.88
CA ASP A 118 2.28 14.41 -21.77
C ASP A 118 2.76 13.03 -21.30
N GLY A 119 3.13 12.93 -20.01
CA GLY A 119 3.54 11.67 -19.39
C GLY A 119 2.40 10.65 -19.40
N LEU A 120 1.19 11.07 -19.01
CA LEU A 120 0.04 10.18 -18.96
C LEU A 120 -0.35 9.65 -20.34
N ASN A 121 -0.32 10.49 -21.38
CA ASN A 121 -0.65 10.08 -22.74
C ASN A 121 0.44 9.19 -23.36
N LYS A 122 1.70 9.37 -22.96
CA LYS A 122 2.80 8.47 -23.36
C LYS A 122 2.64 7.09 -22.74
N TYR A 123 2.54 7.00 -21.42
CA TYR A 123 2.61 5.71 -20.70
C TYR A 123 1.27 4.99 -20.59
N ILE A 124 0.17 5.72 -20.40
CA ILE A 124 -1.18 5.18 -20.24
C ILE A 124 -2.12 5.87 -21.26
N PRO A 125 -1.97 5.62 -22.58
CA PRO A 125 -2.75 6.33 -23.60
C PRO A 125 -4.25 6.06 -23.52
N ASN A 126 -4.65 4.84 -23.14
CA ASN A 126 -6.06 4.50 -22.92
C ASN A 126 -6.55 5.10 -21.59
N LYS A 127 -7.53 6.01 -21.65
CA LYS A 127 -8.09 6.68 -20.46
C LYS A 127 -8.85 5.72 -19.56
N ASP A 128 -9.43 4.67 -20.13
CA ASP A 128 -10.23 3.67 -19.42
C ASP A 128 -9.39 2.48 -18.93
N ALA A 129 -8.07 2.50 -19.16
CA ALA A 129 -7.18 1.45 -18.70
C ALA A 129 -7.34 1.21 -17.20
N ILE A 130 -7.41 -0.05 -16.82
CA ILE A 130 -7.42 -0.53 -15.43
C ILE A 130 -6.02 -1.04 -15.10
N GLY A 131 -5.49 -0.64 -13.96
CA GLY A 131 -4.11 -0.99 -13.59
C GLY A 131 -3.61 -0.27 -12.36
N LEU A 132 -2.32 -0.43 -12.11
CA LEU A 132 -1.58 0.24 -11.05
C LEU A 132 -0.79 1.42 -11.63
N ALA A 133 -0.91 2.59 -11.02
CA ALA A 133 -0.16 3.77 -11.41
C ALA A 133 0.57 4.34 -10.19
N VAL A 134 1.89 4.18 -10.19
CA VAL A 134 2.75 4.45 -9.03
C VAL A 134 3.57 5.70 -9.29
N ILE A 135 3.44 6.72 -8.44
CA ILE A 135 4.27 7.92 -8.51
C ILE A 135 5.51 7.71 -7.64
N ASP A 136 6.68 7.69 -8.28
CA ASP A 136 7.95 7.45 -7.61
C ASP A 136 8.75 8.75 -7.45
N TRP A 137 8.34 9.51 -6.44
CA TRP A 137 8.95 10.79 -6.08
C TRP A 137 9.69 10.66 -4.77
N GLU A 138 11.00 10.44 -4.88
CA GLU A 138 11.84 10.20 -3.72
C GLU A 138 12.62 11.41 -3.23
N GLU A 139 12.70 12.49 -4.03
CA GLU A 139 13.69 13.54 -3.82
C GLU A 139 13.52 14.29 -2.50
N TRP A 140 12.29 14.67 -2.14
CA TRP A 140 11.94 15.28 -0.86
C TRP A 140 10.75 14.56 -0.22
N ARG A 141 10.56 14.77 1.08
CA ARG A 141 9.41 14.25 1.85
C ARG A 141 8.49 15.40 2.24
N PRO A 142 7.16 15.21 2.25
CA PRO A 142 6.22 16.31 2.51
C PRO A 142 6.27 16.85 3.94
N LEU A 143 6.81 16.09 4.89
CA LEU A 143 7.08 16.55 6.25
C LEU A 143 8.53 17.04 6.34
N TRP A 144 8.72 18.29 6.76
CA TRP A 144 10.00 18.97 6.89
C TRP A 144 11.02 18.12 7.63
N ILE A 145 10.60 17.56 8.76
CA ILE A 145 11.48 16.81 9.65
C ILE A 145 12.07 15.57 8.96
N ARG A 146 11.39 14.99 7.97
CA ARG A 146 11.80 13.81 7.20
C ARG A 146 12.82 14.11 6.09
N ASN A 147 13.20 15.37 5.90
CA ASN A 147 14.22 15.78 4.93
C ASN A 147 15.59 15.89 5.61
N TRP A 148 16.09 14.75 6.12
CA TRP A 148 17.42 14.60 6.73
C TRP A 148 18.46 14.04 5.74
N GLU A 149 19.71 13.93 6.21
CA GLU A 149 20.85 13.45 5.42
C GLU A 149 20.97 14.18 4.07
N ILE A 150 21.05 13.45 2.96
CA ILE A 150 21.15 14.00 1.61
C ILE A 150 19.97 14.90 1.23
N LYS A 151 18.84 14.81 1.94
CA LYS A 151 17.65 15.65 1.73
C LYS A 151 17.69 16.95 2.53
N ASP A 152 18.72 17.19 3.35
CA ASP A 152 18.85 18.45 4.09
C ASP A 152 18.99 19.67 3.17
N VAL A 153 19.40 19.47 1.90
CA VAL A 153 19.39 20.51 0.87
C VAL A 153 18.03 21.22 0.79
N TYR A 154 16.91 20.50 0.89
CA TYR A 154 15.57 21.08 0.85
C TYR A 154 15.33 22.02 2.05
N ARG A 155 15.82 21.67 3.23
CA ARG A 155 15.72 22.50 4.44
C ARG A 155 16.62 23.74 4.37
N ARG A 156 17.88 23.57 3.94
CA ARG A 156 18.82 24.71 3.76
C ARG A 156 18.34 25.68 2.70
N ARG A 157 17.93 25.19 1.53
CA ARG A 157 17.50 26.02 0.41
C ARG A 157 16.19 26.75 0.74
N SER A 158 15.26 26.10 1.46
CA SER A 158 14.04 26.76 1.97
C SER A 158 14.36 27.91 2.92
N ARG A 159 15.26 27.71 3.90
CA ARG A 159 15.70 28.78 4.81
C ARG A 159 16.38 29.92 4.07
N LYS A 160 17.25 29.61 3.10
CA LYS A 160 17.92 30.61 2.26
C LYS A 160 16.91 31.46 1.47
N LEU A 161 15.88 30.84 0.91
CA LEU A 161 14.81 31.54 0.19
C LEU A 161 14.07 32.55 1.08
N VAL A 162 13.70 32.14 2.30
CA VAL A 162 13.02 33.01 3.26
C VAL A 162 13.94 34.14 3.74
N GLN A 163 15.22 33.84 4.03
CA GLN A 163 16.22 34.84 4.44
C GLN A 163 16.45 35.89 3.35
N GLN A 164 16.50 35.49 2.07
CA GLN A 164 16.68 36.42 0.95
C GLN A 164 15.54 37.42 0.82
N LYS A 165 14.30 36.98 1.10
CA LYS A 165 13.13 37.85 1.11
C LYS A 165 13.05 38.71 2.38
N ASN A 166 13.66 38.27 3.47
CA ASN A 166 13.58 38.90 4.79
C ASN A 166 14.98 39.02 5.45
N PRO A 167 15.88 39.90 4.96
CA PRO A 167 17.27 39.92 5.40
C PRO A 167 17.49 40.21 6.90
N ASN A 168 16.54 40.91 7.53
CA ASN A 168 16.65 41.35 8.93
C ASN A 168 15.96 40.41 9.93
N TRP A 169 15.39 39.29 9.49
CA TRP A 169 14.71 38.36 10.39
C TRP A 169 15.69 37.50 11.18
N TYR A 170 15.29 37.13 12.40
CA TYR A 170 16.04 36.19 13.22
C TYR A 170 15.96 34.76 12.64
N ILE A 171 17.01 33.97 12.88
CA ILE A 171 17.15 32.60 12.35
C ILE A 171 15.96 31.71 12.74
N GLU A 172 15.43 31.86 13.95
CA GLU A 172 14.26 31.10 14.42
C GLU A 172 13.00 31.42 13.60
N GLN A 173 12.76 32.71 13.30
CA GLN A 173 11.64 33.15 12.47
C GLN A 173 11.77 32.60 11.05
N VAL A 174 12.97 32.72 10.47
CA VAL A 174 13.28 32.19 9.13
C VAL A 174 13.07 30.68 9.08
N SER A 175 13.51 29.95 10.10
CA SER A 175 13.36 28.50 10.16
C SER A 175 11.90 28.07 10.27
N LYS A 176 11.11 28.76 11.10
CA LYS A 176 9.68 28.49 11.28
C LYS A 176 8.89 28.75 9.98
N VAL A 177 9.13 29.88 9.33
CA VAL A 177 8.44 30.22 8.07
C VAL A 177 8.90 29.31 6.93
N ALA A 178 10.20 28.98 6.84
CA ALA A 178 10.70 28.04 5.83
C ALA A 178 10.07 26.65 5.96
N GLN A 179 9.88 26.16 7.19
CA GLN A 179 9.16 24.91 7.43
C GLN A 179 7.71 25.01 6.95
N GLN A 180 6.99 26.06 7.37
CA GLN A 180 5.58 26.24 7.00
C GLN A 180 5.39 26.35 5.48
N GLU A 181 6.16 27.21 4.80
CA GLU A 181 6.09 27.37 3.34
C GLU A 181 6.39 26.06 2.60
N PHE A 182 7.41 25.32 3.05
CA PHE A 182 7.78 24.05 2.45
C PHE A 182 6.67 23.00 2.62
N GLU A 183 6.19 22.75 3.85
CA GLU A 183 5.20 21.70 4.11
C GLU A 183 3.85 22.02 3.44
N MET A 184 3.40 23.28 3.47
CA MET A 184 2.18 23.70 2.77
C MET A 184 2.29 23.48 1.26
N SER A 185 3.44 23.87 0.68
CA SER A 185 3.64 23.75 -0.77
C SER A 185 3.85 22.30 -1.18
N ALA A 186 4.60 21.51 -0.42
CA ALA A 186 4.79 20.08 -0.66
C ALA A 186 3.47 19.31 -0.61
N ARG A 187 2.63 19.58 0.41
CA ARG A 187 1.27 19.04 0.50
C ARG A 187 0.45 19.41 -0.73
N LYS A 188 0.41 20.69 -1.09
CA LYS A 188 -0.37 21.18 -2.25
C LYS A 188 0.11 20.51 -3.54
N PHE A 189 1.41 20.43 -3.75
CA PHE A 189 2.00 19.83 -4.96
C PHE A 189 1.60 18.35 -5.10
N MET A 190 1.85 17.53 -4.08
CA MET A 190 1.51 16.11 -4.11
C MET A 190 0.01 15.87 -4.24
N LEU A 191 -0.80 16.64 -3.50
CA LEU A 191 -2.26 16.47 -3.49
C LEU A 191 -2.88 16.82 -4.85
N GLU A 192 -2.55 17.97 -5.42
CA GLU A 192 -3.11 18.39 -6.71
C GLU A 192 -2.60 17.53 -7.87
N THR A 193 -1.35 17.03 -7.79
CA THR A 193 -0.84 16.01 -8.73
C THR A 193 -1.72 14.77 -8.69
N LEU A 194 -2.00 14.23 -7.50
CA LEU A 194 -2.76 12.99 -7.33
C LEU A 194 -4.21 13.15 -7.80
N LYS A 195 -4.85 14.28 -7.48
CA LYS A 195 -6.19 14.63 -7.99
C LYS A 195 -6.21 14.70 -9.52
N GLN A 196 -5.24 15.39 -10.11
CA GLN A 196 -5.16 15.55 -11.57
C GLN A 196 -4.92 14.20 -12.26
N ALA A 197 -4.03 13.37 -11.71
CA ALA A 197 -3.77 12.02 -12.23
C ALA A 197 -5.03 11.15 -12.21
N LYS A 198 -5.77 11.17 -11.09
CA LYS A 198 -7.06 10.46 -10.96
C LYS A 198 -8.12 10.99 -11.92
N ASN A 199 -8.24 12.31 -12.07
CA ASN A 199 -9.20 12.89 -13.01
C ASN A 199 -8.90 12.49 -14.46
N LEU A 200 -7.62 12.43 -14.83
CA LEU A 200 -7.20 12.06 -16.17
C LEU A 200 -7.24 10.55 -16.43
N ARG A 201 -7.09 9.71 -15.40
CA ARG A 201 -7.08 8.24 -15.46
C ARG A 201 -7.86 7.66 -14.26
N PRO A 202 -9.20 7.72 -14.26
CA PRO A 202 -10.02 7.41 -13.09
C PRO A 202 -10.05 5.92 -12.72
N ASN A 203 -9.75 5.04 -13.67
CA ASN A 203 -9.75 3.58 -13.48
C ASN A 203 -8.40 3.02 -13.02
N GLN A 204 -7.37 3.85 -12.92
CA GLN A 204 -6.07 3.47 -12.37
C GLN A 204 -6.07 3.55 -10.85
N LEU A 205 -5.33 2.65 -10.22
CA LEU A 205 -5.06 2.68 -8.79
C LEU A 205 -3.77 3.47 -8.53
N TRP A 206 -3.97 4.75 -8.19
CA TRP A 206 -2.97 5.75 -7.88
C TRP A 206 -2.52 5.76 -6.42
N GLY A 207 -1.21 5.96 -6.24
CA GLY A 207 -0.54 6.20 -4.97
C GLY A 207 0.94 6.48 -5.17
N PHE A 208 1.63 6.85 -4.09
CA PHE A 208 3.07 7.12 -4.11
C PHE A 208 3.86 5.90 -3.63
N TYR A 209 4.95 5.57 -4.33
CA TYR A 209 5.91 4.57 -3.88
C TYR A 209 6.53 4.99 -2.52
N LEU A 210 6.83 4.00 -1.67
CA LEU A 210 7.26 4.10 -0.27
C LEU A 210 6.19 4.49 0.73
N PHE A 211 5.02 4.97 0.31
CA PHE A 211 4.05 5.53 1.23
C PHE A 211 2.96 4.50 1.64
N PRO A 212 2.72 4.32 2.96
CA PRO A 212 3.46 4.90 4.09
C PRO A 212 4.80 4.20 4.35
N ASP A 213 5.72 4.94 4.97
CA ASP A 213 6.94 4.37 5.56
C ASP A 213 6.78 4.27 7.09
N CYS A 214 7.31 3.19 7.64
CA CYS A 214 7.34 2.86 9.06
C CYS A 214 8.60 3.39 9.76
N TYR A 215 9.66 3.67 9.00
CA TYR A 215 10.97 4.12 9.49
C TYR A 215 11.58 3.24 10.60
N ASN A 216 11.25 1.95 10.61
CA ASN A 216 11.77 0.94 11.53
C ASN A 216 13.18 0.45 11.13
N HIS A 217 14.11 1.36 10.87
CA HIS A 217 15.46 1.04 10.39
C HIS A 217 16.53 0.94 11.48
N ASP A 218 16.15 0.95 12.76
CA ASP A 218 17.08 0.93 13.91
C ASP A 218 17.95 -0.33 13.96
N TYR A 219 17.54 -1.40 13.27
CA TYR A 219 18.36 -2.60 13.04
C TYR A 219 19.74 -2.29 12.44
N ARG A 220 19.90 -1.15 11.73
CA ARG A 220 21.19 -0.70 11.18
C ARG A 220 22.20 -0.32 12.26
N ARG A 221 21.73 0.02 13.46
CA ARG A 221 22.58 0.37 14.60
C ARG A 221 22.79 -0.84 15.51
N THR A 222 21.70 -1.54 15.86
CA THR A 222 21.74 -2.75 16.69
C THR A 222 20.50 -3.59 16.48
N LEU A 223 20.65 -4.92 16.57
CA LEU A 223 19.53 -5.87 16.63
C LEU A 223 19.08 -6.15 18.06
N GLU A 224 19.83 -5.70 19.06
CA GLU A 224 19.47 -5.84 20.46
C GLU A 224 18.16 -5.09 20.75
N ASN A 225 17.17 -5.79 21.29
CA ASN A 225 15.83 -5.28 21.56
C ASN A 225 15.08 -4.73 20.33
N TYR A 226 15.51 -5.09 19.11
CA TYR A 226 14.82 -4.68 17.90
C TYR A 226 13.49 -5.43 17.75
N THR A 227 12.38 -4.69 17.83
CA THR A 227 11.01 -5.24 17.74
C THR A 227 10.40 -5.12 16.35
N GLY A 228 11.05 -4.39 15.43
CA GLY A 228 10.50 -4.04 14.13
C GLY A 228 9.35 -3.05 14.14
N ARG A 229 8.82 -2.65 15.31
CA ARG A 229 7.73 -1.67 15.40
C ARG A 229 8.11 -0.34 14.75
N CYS A 230 7.13 0.30 14.11
CA CYS A 230 7.29 1.68 13.70
C CYS A 230 7.47 2.53 14.97
N PRO A 231 8.46 3.43 15.03
CA PRO A 231 8.60 4.34 16.15
C PRO A 231 7.31 5.16 16.33
N ASP A 232 6.87 5.36 17.58
CA ASP A 232 5.59 6.04 17.86
C ASP A 232 5.52 7.45 17.25
N VAL A 233 6.66 8.15 17.22
CA VAL A 233 6.78 9.46 16.55
C VAL A 233 6.52 9.38 15.05
N GLU A 234 6.86 8.27 14.40
CA GLU A 234 6.65 8.07 12.97
C GLU A 234 5.20 7.69 12.65
N VAL A 235 4.55 6.93 13.53
CA VAL A 235 3.10 6.70 13.48
C VAL A 235 2.35 8.03 13.60
N ALA A 236 2.71 8.88 14.58
CA ALA A 236 2.12 10.21 14.74
C ALA A 236 2.39 11.14 13.54
N ARG A 237 3.56 11.05 12.91
CA ARG A 237 3.86 11.77 11.67
C ARG A 237 3.04 11.27 10.49
N ASN A 238 2.79 9.97 10.41
CA ASN A 238 1.90 9.42 9.39
C ASN A 238 0.45 9.91 9.57
N GLU A 239 -0.03 10.18 10.79
CA GLU A 239 -1.34 10.83 10.98
C GLU A 239 -1.43 12.23 10.36
N GLN A 240 -0.33 12.99 10.33
CA GLN A 240 -0.30 14.31 9.71
C GLN A 240 -0.45 14.26 8.18
N LEU A 241 -0.25 13.08 7.58
CA LEU A 241 -0.40 12.82 6.16
C LEU A 241 -1.78 12.26 5.79
N LYS A 242 -2.80 12.38 6.66
CA LYS A 242 -4.19 11.96 6.39
C LYS A 242 -4.73 12.45 5.03
N TRP A 243 -4.33 13.65 4.61
CA TRP A 243 -4.69 14.20 3.30
C TRP A 243 -4.20 13.35 2.12
N LEU A 244 -3.02 12.72 2.24
CA LEU A 244 -2.43 11.86 1.21
C LEU A 244 -3.13 10.49 1.18
N TRP A 245 -3.39 9.93 2.35
CA TRP A 245 -4.11 8.65 2.53
C TRP A 245 -5.51 8.73 1.95
N THR A 246 -6.18 9.86 2.21
CA THR A 246 -7.56 10.07 1.79
C THR A 246 -7.68 10.20 0.27
N GLU A 247 -6.75 10.91 -0.36
CA GLU A 247 -6.75 11.14 -1.80
C GLU A 247 -6.28 9.91 -2.60
N SER A 248 -5.37 9.10 -2.03
CA SER A 248 -4.85 7.89 -2.67
C SER A 248 -5.94 6.84 -2.88
N THR A 249 -5.80 6.08 -3.96
CA THR A 249 -6.71 4.98 -4.32
C THR A 249 -6.09 3.60 -4.09
N ALA A 250 -4.78 3.53 -3.91
CA ALA A 250 -4.02 2.37 -3.47
C ALA A 250 -2.73 2.82 -2.76
N PHE A 251 -2.18 1.96 -1.90
CA PHE A 251 -0.92 2.23 -1.18
C PHE A 251 0.20 1.34 -1.66
N PHE A 252 1.44 1.86 -1.62
CA PHE A 252 2.62 1.20 -2.16
C PHE A 252 3.81 1.23 -1.18
N PRO A 253 3.65 0.66 0.04
CA PRO A 253 4.75 0.58 0.99
C PRO A 253 5.85 -0.34 0.44
N SER A 254 7.11 0.04 0.65
CA SER A 254 8.26 -0.81 0.34
C SER A 254 8.67 -1.59 1.57
N ILE A 255 8.99 -2.88 1.40
CA ILE A 255 9.50 -3.77 2.45
C ILE A 255 10.87 -4.35 2.10
N TYR A 256 11.66 -3.65 1.27
CA TYR A 256 12.96 -4.14 0.81
C TYR A 256 13.84 -4.53 2.00
N MET A 257 14.13 -5.83 2.10
CA MET A 257 14.84 -6.41 3.23
C MET A 257 16.34 -6.31 2.99
N ASN A 258 17.09 -5.78 3.96
CA ASN A 258 18.54 -5.80 3.91
C ASN A 258 19.09 -7.17 4.36
N ASP A 259 20.25 -7.54 3.84
CA ASP A 259 20.97 -8.79 4.10
C ASP A 259 21.30 -9.02 5.59
N VAL A 260 21.44 -7.96 6.40
CA VAL A 260 21.61 -8.10 7.87
C VAL A 260 20.40 -8.74 8.56
N LEU A 261 19.21 -8.71 7.93
CA LEU A 261 17.97 -9.27 8.45
C LEU A 261 17.70 -10.69 7.94
N ARG A 262 18.60 -11.24 7.11
CA ARG A 262 18.42 -12.51 6.41
C ARG A 262 18.05 -13.66 7.34
N SER A 263 16.99 -14.37 6.97
CA SER A 263 16.48 -15.58 7.63
C SER A 263 16.29 -15.41 9.14
N SER A 264 15.91 -14.20 9.59
CA SER A 264 15.84 -13.86 11.01
C SER A 264 14.42 -13.48 11.45
N PRO A 265 14.07 -13.69 12.74
CA PRO A 265 12.84 -13.14 13.31
C PRO A 265 12.75 -11.61 13.17
N SER A 266 13.89 -10.92 13.24
CA SER A 266 13.97 -9.47 13.03
C SER A 266 13.57 -9.06 11.61
N GLY A 267 13.93 -9.84 10.60
CA GLY A 267 13.49 -9.65 9.22
C GLY A 267 11.98 -9.77 9.07
N ARG A 268 11.38 -10.81 9.68
CA ARG A 268 9.92 -10.95 9.76
C ARG A 268 9.26 -9.76 10.44
N GLN A 269 9.78 -9.32 11.59
CA GLN A 269 9.23 -8.19 12.33
C GLN A 269 9.37 -6.86 11.57
N PHE A 270 10.48 -6.66 10.85
CA PHE A 270 10.68 -5.51 9.98
C PHE A 270 9.57 -5.41 8.92
N VAL A 271 9.26 -6.52 8.23
CA VAL A 271 8.20 -6.55 7.22
C VAL A 271 6.82 -6.41 7.86
N ARG A 272 6.51 -7.22 8.88
CA ARG A 272 5.21 -7.26 9.57
C ARG A 272 4.72 -5.86 9.90
N ASN A 273 5.55 -5.07 10.56
CA ASN A 273 5.16 -3.74 11.03
C ASN A 273 5.00 -2.72 9.91
N ARG A 274 5.76 -2.84 8.81
CA ARG A 274 5.58 -1.99 7.62
C ARG A 274 4.26 -2.27 6.91
N VAL A 275 3.90 -3.55 6.78
CA VAL A 275 2.62 -3.95 6.20
C VAL A 275 1.47 -3.56 7.13
N LYS A 276 1.59 -3.79 8.45
CA LYS A 276 0.59 -3.35 9.45
C LYS A 276 0.32 -1.85 9.37
N GLU A 277 1.35 -1.01 9.24
CA GLU A 277 1.16 0.44 9.11
C GLU A 277 0.47 0.81 7.80
N GLY A 278 0.83 0.15 6.70
CA GLY A 278 0.13 0.25 5.41
C GLY A 278 -1.37 -0.07 5.54
N MET A 279 -1.70 -1.22 6.14
CA MET A 279 -3.08 -1.69 6.32
C MET A 279 -3.88 -0.79 7.28
N ARG A 280 -3.26 -0.31 8.35
CA ARG A 280 -3.86 0.61 9.32
C ARG A 280 -4.29 1.91 8.63
N LEU A 281 -3.37 2.53 7.91
CA LEU A 281 -3.63 3.80 7.22
C LEU A 281 -4.58 3.63 6.03
N ALA A 282 -4.58 2.47 5.36
CA ALA A 282 -5.46 2.20 4.23
C ALA A 282 -6.95 2.24 4.61
N SER A 283 -7.24 1.99 5.89
CA SER A 283 -8.58 2.03 6.47
C SER A 283 -9.03 3.43 6.91
N SER A 284 -8.15 4.44 6.83
CA SER A 284 -8.43 5.82 7.29
C SER A 284 -9.53 6.50 6.50
N GLY A 285 -10.30 7.41 7.11
CA GLY A 285 -11.33 8.20 6.41
C GLY A 285 -12.52 7.37 5.94
N ASP A 286 -13.41 7.98 5.16
CA ASP A 286 -14.72 7.39 4.83
C ASP A 286 -14.65 6.41 3.64
N GLY A 287 -15.70 5.61 3.43
CA GLY A 287 -15.84 4.73 2.27
C GLY A 287 -15.14 3.37 2.40
N LEU A 288 -14.50 2.87 1.34
CA LEU A 288 -13.80 1.57 1.35
C LEU A 288 -12.37 1.71 1.89
N ALA A 289 -11.80 0.60 2.38
CA ALA A 289 -10.35 0.52 2.59
C ALA A 289 -9.64 0.52 1.23
N ARG A 290 -8.49 1.21 1.15
CA ARG A 290 -7.67 1.17 -0.07
C ARG A 290 -6.93 -0.16 -0.16
N PRO A 291 -6.83 -0.79 -1.33
CA PRO A 291 -5.95 -1.93 -1.51
C PRO A 291 -4.48 -1.53 -1.31
N VAL A 292 -3.73 -2.37 -0.59
CA VAL A 292 -2.30 -2.20 -0.35
C VAL A 292 -1.51 -3.15 -1.25
N PHE A 293 -0.65 -2.61 -2.11
CA PHE A 293 0.25 -3.38 -2.97
C PHE A 293 1.67 -3.20 -2.49
N VAL A 294 2.24 -4.27 -1.93
CA VAL A 294 3.53 -4.21 -1.24
C VAL A 294 4.67 -4.34 -2.25
N TYR A 295 5.57 -3.36 -2.26
CA TYR A 295 6.80 -3.43 -3.03
C TYR A 295 7.85 -4.27 -2.29
N THR A 296 8.31 -5.34 -2.92
CA THR A 296 9.46 -6.15 -2.45
C THR A 296 10.41 -6.45 -3.62
N GLN A 297 11.54 -7.09 -3.33
CA GLN A 297 12.53 -7.50 -4.32
C GLN A 297 12.69 -9.03 -4.27
N PRO A 298 13.04 -9.69 -5.39
CA PRO A 298 13.46 -11.10 -5.37
C PRO A 298 14.84 -11.29 -4.71
N THR A 299 15.57 -10.20 -4.44
CA THR A 299 16.88 -10.19 -3.79
C THR A 299 16.88 -9.29 -2.57
N TYR A 300 17.91 -9.39 -1.71
CA TYR A 300 18.10 -8.43 -0.63
C TYR A 300 18.43 -7.03 -1.19
N SER A 301 18.02 -6.00 -0.45
CA SER A 301 18.21 -4.60 -0.81
C SER A 301 19.68 -4.28 -1.09
N LYS A 302 19.95 -3.68 -2.26
CA LYS A 302 21.31 -3.35 -2.77
C LYS A 302 22.23 -4.56 -2.97
N SER A 303 21.65 -5.76 -3.10
CA SER A 303 22.36 -7.01 -3.35
C SER A 303 21.70 -7.80 -4.47
N LEU A 304 22.50 -8.59 -5.21
CA LEU A 304 21.98 -9.58 -6.16
C LEU A 304 21.71 -10.94 -5.49
N GLN A 305 21.97 -11.06 -4.18
CA GLN A 305 21.68 -12.27 -3.43
C GLN A 305 20.18 -12.47 -3.27
N GLN A 306 19.68 -13.61 -3.70
CA GLN A 306 18.28 -13.96 -3.68
C GLN A 306 17.76 -14.17 -2.25
N LEU A 307 16.48 -13.84 -2.02
CA LEU A 307 15.83 -14.13 -0.75
C LEU A 307 15.79 -15.65 -0.51
N THR A 308 16.06 -16.08 0.72
CA THR A 308 15.87 -17.48 1.13
C THR A 308 14.39 -17.83 1.18
N GLU A 309 14.04 -19.12 1.22
CA GLU A 309 12.65 -19.53 1.43
C GLU A 309 12.06 -18.96 2.74
N THR A 310 12.85 -18.92 3.81
CA THR A 310 12.49 -18.27 5.08
C THR A 310 12.13 -16.80 4.88
N ASP A 311 12.86 -16.09 4.03
CA ASP A 311 12.61 -14.68 3.76
C ASP A 311 11.51 -14.47 2.72
N LEU A 312 11.25 -15.41 1.82
CA LEU A 312 10.01 -15.42 1.01
C LEU A 312 8.78 -15.52 1.91
N VAL A 313 8.84 -16.35 2.96
CA VAL A 313 7.81 -16.39 4.02
C VAL A 313 7.73 -15.07 4.78
N SER A 314 8.88 -14.54 5.22
CA SER A 314 8.93 -13.33 6.04
C SER A 314 8.64 -12.05 5.26
N THR A 315 8.62 -12.08 3.92
CA THR A 315 8.29 -10.94 3.06
C THR A 315 6.91 -11.10 2.41
N ILE A 316 6.80 -12.01 1.44
CA ILE A 316 5.59 -12.25 0.65
C ILE A 316 4.54 -12.90 1.52
N GLY A 317 4.85 -14.01 2.21
CA GLY A 317 3.91 -14.70 3.07
C GLY A 317 3.33 -13.80 4.17
N GLU A 318 4.20 -13.05 4.83
CA GLU A 318 3.84 -12.09 5.87
C GLU A 318 2.88 -11.02 5.34
N SER A 319 3.15 -10.48 4.15
CA SER A 319 2.31 -9.48 3.51
C SER A 319 0.92 -10.03 3.15
N VAL A 320 0.87 -11.23 2.58
CA VAL A 320 -0.37 -11.88 2.16
C VAL A 320 -1.23 -12.24 3.38
N ALA A 321 -0.61 -12.79 4.43
CA ALA A 321 -1.31 -13.14 5.66
C ALA A 321 -1.90 -11.91 6.39
N LEU A 322 -1.32 -10.72 6.21
CA LEU A 322 -1.84 -9.46 6.73
C LEU A 322 -2.93 -8.81 5.84
N GLY A 323 -3.28 -9.41 4.71
CA GLY A 323 -4.38 -8.96 3.83
C GLY A 323 -3.96 -8.04 2.69
N ALA A 324 -2.67 -7.98 2.34
CA ALA A 324 -2.20 -7.22 1.19
C ALA A 324 -2.94 -7.63 -0.11
N ALA A 325 -3.27 -6.65 -0.94
CA ALA A 325 -3.94 -6.85 -2.23
C ALA A 325 -3.04 -7.41 -3.31
N GLY A 326 -1.74 -7.17 -3.19
CA GLY A 326 -0.78 -7.69 -4.12
C GLY A 326 0.65 -7.44 -3.69
N ILE A 327 1.53 -8.12 -4.41
CA ILE A 327 2.97 -8.06 -4.26
C ILE A 327 3.55 -7.60 -5.59
N ILE A 328 4.36 -6.55 -5.54
CA ILE A 328 5.10 -6.04 -6.69
C ILE A 328 6.56 -6.41 -6.46
N LEU A 329 7.07 -7.34 -7.27
CA LEU A 329 8.49 -7.67 -7.34
C LEU A 329 9.18 -6.66 -8.24
N TRP A 330 9.79 -5.65 -7.62
CA TRP A 330 10.58 -4.67 -8.33
C TRP A 330 12.02 -5.14 -8.48
N GLY A 331 12.69 -4.68 -9.54
CA GLY A 331 14.10 -4.97 -9.77
C GLY A 331 14.84 -3.79 -10.37
N ASP A 332 16.16 -3.79 -10.17
CA ASP A 332 17.07 -2.81 -10.76
C ASP A 332 17.70 -3.35 -12.05
N VAL A 333 18.28 -2.44 -12.86
CA VAL A 333 19.02 -2.76 -14.10
C VAL A 333 20.15 -3.77 -13.87
N ALA A 334 20.66 -3.89 -12.65
CA ALA A 334 21.64 -4.91 -12.28
C ALA A 334 21.17 -6.35 -12.59
N TYR A 335 19.86 -6.64 -12.59
CA TYR A 335 19.32 -7.97 -12.92
C TYR A 335 19.60 -8.41 -14.35
N ALA A 336 19.71 -7.46 -15.29
CA ALA A 336 19.99 -7.72 -16.70
C ALA A 336 21.40 -7.29 -17.14
N SER A 337 22.29 -7.02 -16.18
CA SER A 337 23.64 -6.49 -16.45
C SER A 337 24.62 -7.48 -17.08
N SER A 338 24.40 -8.79 -16.89
CA SER A 338 25.28 -9.83 -17.40
C SER A 338 24.53 -11.15 -17.64
N LYS A 339 25.12 -12.04 -18.44
CA LYS A 339 24.61 -13.41 -18.62
C LYS A 339 24.48 -14.15 -17.28
N ASN A 340 25.44 -13.95 -16.38
CA ASN A 340 25.41 -14.58 -15.05
C ASN A 340 24.26 -14.04 -14.18
N SER A 341 24.06 -12.72 -14.16
CA SER A 341 22.94 -12.10 -13.41
C SER A 341 21.59 -12.63 -13.90
N CYS A 342 21.39 -12.68 -15.22
CA CYS A 342 20.18 -13.25 -15.82
C CYS A 342 20.04 -14.76 -15.50
N ALA A 343 21.11 -15.56 -15.63
CA ALA A 343 21.05 -17.00 -15.40
C ALA A 343 20.74 -17.37 -13.94
N THR A 344 21.35 -16.66 -12.99
CA THR A 344 21.09 -16.87 -11.57
C THR A 344 19.66 -16.47 -11.21
N LEU A 345 19.18 -15.35 -11.75
CA LEU A 345 17.79 -14.92 -11.52
C LEU A 345 16.77 -15.86 -12.16
N ASP A 346 17.03 -16.38 -13.38
CA ASP A 346 16.18 -17.36 -14.05
C ASP A 346 16.10 -18.68 -13.25
N THR A 347 17.24 -19.18 -12.77
CA THR A 347 17.29 -20.37 -11.91
C THR A 347 16.46 -20.16 -10.64
N TYR A 348 16.58 -18.99 -10.01
CA TYR A 348 15.80 -18.66 -8.80
C TYR A 348 14.30 -18.53 -9.07
N LEU A 349 13.93 -17.86 -10.18
CA LEU A 349 12.56 -17.74 -10.65
C LEU A 349 11.96 -19.13 -10.89
N ARG A 350 12.63 -20.00 -11.66
CA ARG A 350 12.17 -21.36 -11.95
C ARG A 350 12.17 -22.29 -10.72
N GLY A 351 12.98 -21.98 -9.71
CA GLY A 351 13.08 -22.78 -8.49
C GLY A 351 12.20 -22.22 -7.36
N PRO A 352 12.82 -21.80 -6.24
CA PRO A 352 12.11 -21.51 -4.99
C PRO A 352 11.11 -20.37 -5.10
N LEU A 353 11.37 -19.33 -5.92
CA LEU A 353 10.47 -18.18 -6.02
C LEU A 353 9.14 -18.58 -6.64
N SER A 354 9.13 -19.20 -7.82
CA SER A 354 7.87 -19.61 -8.45
C SER A 354 7.15 -20.69 -7.64
N HIS A 355 7.88 -21.61 -7.00
CA HIS A 355 7.27 -22.62 -6.15
C HIS A 355 6.51 -21.96 -4.97
N TYR A 356 7.14 -20.98 -4.32
CA TYR A 356 6.54 -20.26 -3.21
C TYR A 356 5.36 -19.38 -3.65
N LEU A 357 5.50 -18.64 -4.75
CA LEU A 357 4.44 -17.80 -5.30
C LEU A 357 3.18 -18.60 -5.66
N LEU A 358 3.34 -19.79 -6.24
CA LEU A 358 2.20 -20.68 -6.52
C LEU A 358 1.54 -21.16 -5.22
N ASN A 359 2.33 -21.54 -4.22
CA ASN A 359 1.81 -21.97 -2.93
C ASN A 359 0.93 -20.89 -2.29
N VAL A 360 1.51 -19.69 -2.07
CA VAL A 360 0.82 -18.61 -1.34
C VAL A 360 -0.38 -18.05 -2.11
N SER A 361 -0.30 -17.93 -3.44
CA SER A 361 -1.43 -17.43 -4.25
C SER A 361 -2.59 -18.42 -4.29
N THR A 362 -2.30 -19.71 -4.48
CA THR A 362 -3.33 -20.76 -4.47
C THR A 362 -3.99 -20.87 -3.09
N ALA A 363 -3.22 -20.79 -2.00
CA ALA A 363 -3.76 -20.79 -0.64
C ALA A 363 -4.66 -19.57 -0.37
N ALA A 364 -4.29 -18.40 -0.86
CA ALA A 364 -5.14 -17.20 -0.76
C ALA A 364 -6.45 -17.34 -1.56
N GLU A 365 -6.40 -17.97 -2.74
CA GLU A 365 -7.58 -18.30 -3.55
C GLU A 365 -8.51 -19.29 -2.84
N LEU A 366 -7.96 -20.40 -2.32
CA LEU A 366 -8.72 -21.37 -1.54
C LEU A 366 -9.37 -20.72 -0.32
N CYS A 367 -8.62 -19.91 0.44
CA CYS A 367 -9.16 -19.25 1.62
C CYS A 367 -10.28 -18.27 1.27
N SER A 368 -10.11 -17.48 0.20
CA SER A 368 -11.17 -16.59 -0.30
C SER A 368 -12.44 -17.37 -0.66
N GLN A 369 -12.30 -18.52 -1.31
CA GLN A 369 -13.42 -19.38 -1.71
C GLN A 369 -14.12 -20.03 -0.51
N THR A 370 -13.36 -20.65 0.40
CA THR A 370 -13.93 -21.48 1.47
C THR A 370 -14.35 -20.68 2.69
N LEU A 371 -13.63 -19.62 3.05
CA LEU A 371 -13.92 -18.82 4.24
C LEU A 371 -14.74 -17.57 3.92
N CYS A 372 -14.53 -16.96 2.75
CA CYS A 372 -15.12 -15.65 2.40
C CYS A 372 -16.10 -15.70 1.21
N GLY A 373 -16.55 -16.89 0.81
CA GLY A 373 -17.53 -17.09 -0.27
C GLY A 373 -17.12 -16.47 -1.62
N SER A 374 -15.81 -16.34 -1.89
CA SER A 374 -15.24 -15.59 -3.03
C SER A 374 -15.56 -14.09 -3.07
N ASN A 375 -16.20 -13.57 -2.03
CA ASN A 375 -16.65 -12.18 -1.88
C ASN A 375 -15.78 -11.39 -0.89
N GLY A 376 -14.64 -11.95 -0.48
CA GLY A 376 -13.66 -11.30 0.37
C GLY A 376 -12.29 -11.94 0.26
N ARG A 377 -11.32 -11.37 0.97
CA ARG A 377 -9.98 -11.93 1.13
C ARG A 377 -9.71 -12.29 2.57
N CYS A 378 -8.85 -13.26 2.76
CA CYS A 378 -8.41 -13.66 4.09
C CYS A 378 -7.26 -12.79 4.59
N LEU A 379 -7.28 -12.53 5.89
CA LEU A 379 -6.22 -11.91 6.67
C LEU A 379 -6.25 -12.48 8.09
N ARG A 380 -5.11 -12.43 8.78
CA ARG A 380 -5.00 -12.96 10.14
C ARG A 380 -6.02 -12.33 11.08
N LYS A 381 -6.54 -13.13 12.00
CA LYS A 381 -7.28 -12.62 13.18
C LYS A 381 -6.36 -11.87 14.13
N ASN A 382 -5.21 -12.48 14.44
CA ASN A 382 -4.15 -11.83 15.21
C ASN A 382 -3.04 -11.36 14.26
N PRO A 383 -2.88 -10.05 14.01
CA PRO A 383 -1.85 -9.56 13.09
C PRO A 383 -0.42 -9.85 13.54
N ASP A 384 -0.21 -10.21 14.82
CA ASP A 384 1.10 -10.51 15.40
C ASP A 384 1.44 -12.01 15.45
N SER A 385 0.53 -12.90 15.04
CA SER A 385 0.81 -14.34 15.00
C SER A 385 1.65 -14.75 13.79
N ASP A 386 2.41 -15.85 13.91
CA ASP A 386 3.28 -16.40 12.87
C ASP A 386 2.57 -17.50 12.03
N VAL A 387 1.34 -17.23 11.59
CA VAL A 387 0.53 -18.16 10.76
C VAL A 387 0.42 -17.62 9.33
N TYR A 388 0.42 -18.47 8.31
CA TYR A 388 0.49 -18.02 6.92
C TYR A 388 -0.53 -18.74 6.04
N LEU A 389 -0.91 -18.08 4.94
CA LEU A 389 -1.73 -18.69 3.89
C LEU A 389 -0.83 -19.55 3.01
N HIS A 390 -0.66 -20.82 3.39
CA HIS A 390 0.05 -21.83 2.61
C HIS A 390 -0.82 -23.05 2.36
N LEU A 391 -0.54 -23.74 1.27
CA LEU A 391 -1.13 -25.06 0.99
C LEU A 391 -0.57 -26.08 1.99
N ASP A 392 -1.45 -26.92 2.54
CA ASP A 392 -1.03 -28.01 3.42
C ASP A 392 -0.36 -29.12 2.59
N PRO A 393 0.93 -29.43 2.83
CA PRO A 393 1.68 -30.42 2.06
C PRO A 393 1.13 -31.85 2.19
N ARG A 394 0.22 -32.12 3.14
CA ARG A 394 -0.47 -33.41 3.28
C ARG A 394 -1.67 -33.55 2.34
N THR A 395 -2.11 -32.45 1.73
CA THR A 395 -3.30 -32.42 0.86
C THR A 395 -3.02 -31.84 -0.52
N HIS A 396 -1.92 -31.12 -0.67
CA HIS A 396 -1.56 -30.47 -1.92
C HIS A 396 -0.08 -30.70 -2.22
N THR A 397 0.17 -31.14 -3.45
CA THR A 397 1.52 -31.28 -3.98
C THR A 397 1.71 -30.31 -5.15
N ILE A 398 2.80 -29.55 -5.12
CA ILE A 398 3.22 -28.70 -6.22
C ILE A 398 4.25 -29.48 -7.03
N SER A 399 3.90 -29.79 -8.28
CA SER A 399 4.74 -30.53 -9.20
C SER A 399 5.05 -29.70 -10.44
N ARG A 400 6.21 -29.96 -11.04
CA ARG A 400 6.62 -29.38 -12.31
C ARG A 400 6.35 -30.37 -13.43
N HIS A 401 5.52 -29.97 -14.39
CA HIS A 401 5.27 -30.72 -15.62
C HIS A 401 5.81 -29.93 -16.80
N GLY A 402 6.99 -30.33 -17.28
CA GLY A 402 7.78 -29.54 -18.24
C GLY A 402 8.15 -28.18 -17.64
N ASP A 403 7.73 -27.11 -18.29
CA ASP A 403 8.00 -25.74 -17.86
C ASP A 403 6.97 -25.16 -16.90
N LYS A 404 5.85 -25.85 -16.66
CA LYS A 404 4.73 -25.34 -15.87
C LYS A 404 4.66 -25.99 -14.49
N LEU A 405 4.47 -25.15 -13.46
CA LEU A 405 4.12 -25.61 -12.12
C LEU A 405 2.61 -25.78 -11.99
N THR A 406 2.18 -26.86 -11.35
CA THR A 406 0.76 -27.17 -11.10
C THR A 406 0.57 -27.64 -9.67
N VAL A 407 -0.59 -27.29 -9.09
CA VAL A 407 -1.03 -27.81 -7.80
C VAL A 407 -1.96 -28.99 -8.05
N THR A 408 -1.66 -30.13 -7.43
CA THR A 408 -2.54 -31.30 -7.41
C THR A 408 -3.06 -31.50 -5.99
N LYS A 409 -4.37 -31.68 -5.84
CA LYS A 409 -4.98 -32.05 -4.55
C LYS A 409 -4.92 -33.57 -4.39
N GLU A 410 -4.36 -34.03 -3.29
CA GLU A 410 -4.28 -35.45 -2.95
C GLU A 410 -5.64 -35.94 -2.41
N SER A 411 -5.96 -37.21 -2.70
CA SER A 411 -7.19 -37.85 -2.25
C SER A 411 -7.14 -38.10 -0.74
N GLY A 412 -7.66 -37.17 0.05
CA GLY A 412 -7.80 -37.29 1.51
C GLY A 412 -8.75 -36.23 2.08
N GLU A 413 -9.44 -36.58 3.17
CA GLU A 413 -10.41 -35.73 3.90
C GLU A 413 -9.75 -34.75 4.89
N ALA A 414 -8.50 -34.33 4.66
CA ALA A 414 -7.92 -33.30 5.52
C ALA A 414 -8.57 -31.94 5.18
N GLU A 415 -9.40 -31.47 6.10
CA GLU A 415 -10.10 -30.19 6.01
C GLU A 415 -9.11 -29.05 6.26
N ILE A 416 -8.94 -28.15 5.28
CA ILE A 416 -8.11 -26.96 5.47
C ILE A 416 -8.90 -25.96 6.33
N THR A 417 -8.59 -25.88 7.61
CA THR A 417 -9.32 -25.00 8.55
C THR A 417 -8.70 -23.60 8.63
N PHE A 418 -8.82 -22.80 7.57
CA PHE A 418 -8.42 -21.38 7.61
C PHE A 418 -9.15 -20.59 8.71
N GLN A 419 -10.37 -20.99 9.05
CA GLN A 419 -11.24 -20.30 10.02
C GLN A 419 -10.62 -20.14 11.41
N LYS A 420 -9.67 -20.99 11.80
CA LYS A 420 -9.00 -20.87 13.10
C LYS A 420 -8.20 -19.57 13.20
N ASP A 421 -7.39 -19.29 12.18
CA ASP A 421 -6.35 -18.27 12.22
C ASP A 421 -6.66 -17.03 11.36
N PHE A 422 -7.59 -17.16 10.41
CA PHE A 422 -7.95 -16.13 9.44
C PHE A 422 -9.40 -15.67 9.58
N GLN A 423 -9.65 -14.43 9.18
CA GLN A 423 -10.96 -13.79 9.05
C GLN A 423 -11.07 -13.14 7.67
N CYS A 424 -12.26 -12.67 7.30
CA CYS A 424 -12.49 -12.05 6.00
C CYS A 424 -12.48 -10.52 6.07
N GLN A 425 -11.83 -9.90 5.08
CA GLN A 425 -12.11 -8.54 4.67
C GLN A 425 -12.95 -8.60 3.39
N CYS A 426 -14.21 -8.20 3.48
CA CYS A 426 -15.15 -8.31 2.37
C CYS A 426 -14.87 -7.30 1.26
N TYR A 427 -15.22 -7.69 0.04
CA TYR A 427 -15.24 -6.79 -1.10
C TYR A 427 -16.51 -5.94 -1.10
N SER A 428 -16.41 -4.77 -1.74
CA SER A 428 -17.48 -3.78 -1.80
C SER A 428 -18.79 -4.40 -2.28
N GLY A 429 -19.84 -4.24 -1.47
CA GLY A 429 -21.16 -4.82 -1.69
C GLY A 429 -21.46 -6.06 -0.84
N TYR A 430 -20.49 -6.56 -0.08
CA TYR A 430 -20.64 -7.70 0.82
C TYR A 430 -20.23 -7.37 2.27
N GLN A 431 -20.84 -8.05 3.24
CA GLN A 431 -20.60 -7.90 4.67
C GLN A 431 -20.76 -9.23 5.43
N GLY A 432 -20.56 -9.19 6.75
CA GLY A 432 -20.63 -10.35 7.64
C GLY A 432 -19.30 -11.12 7.68
N ASP A 433 -19.15 -11.99 8.67
CA ASP A 433 -17.88 -12.68 8.97
C ASP A 433 -17.35 -13.53 7.81
N GLY A 434 -18.24 -14.07 6.98
CA GLY A 434 -17.92 -14.87 5.78
C GLY A 434 -18.20 -14.18 4.44
N CYS A 435 -18.54 -12.88 4.44
CA CYS A 435 -18.88 -12.12 3.22
C CYS A 435 -20.04 -12.70 2.40
N ASN A 436 -20.98 -13.36 3.06
CA ASN A 436 -22.14 -14.00 2.43
C ASN A 436 -23.40 -13.11 2.40
N GLU A 437 -23.36 -11.97 3.10
CA GLU A 437 -24.46 -11.02 3.15
C GLU A 437 -24.23 -9.88 2.16
N ILE A 438 -25.29 -9.44 1.48
CA ILE A 438 -25.25 -8.26 0.61
C ILE A 438 -25.43 -7.00 1.48
N ASP A 439 -24.55 -6.02 1.28
CA ASP A 439 -24.63 -4.72 1.95
C ASP A 439 -26.03 -4.07 1.73
N PRO A 440 -26.78 -3.76 2.81
CA PRO A 440 -28.11 -3.15 2.74
C PRO A 440 -28.17 -1.83 1.94
N LEU A 441 -27.07 -1.08 1.87
CA LEU A 441 -26.98 0.14 1.06
C LEU A 441 -27.08 -0.16 -0.44
N ARG A 442 -26.54 -1.30 -0.91
CA ARG A 442 -26.75 -1.78 -2.28
C ARG A 442 -28.16 -2.31 -2.51
N GLN A 443 -28.76 -2.97 -1.51
CA GLN A 443 -30.18 -3.36 -1.59
C GLN A 443 -31.11 -2.16 -1.76
N LYS A 444 -30.83 -1.01 -1.12
CA LYS A 444 -31.59 0.23 -1.32
C LYS A 444 -31.37 0.86 -2.70
N VAL A 445 -30.17 0.77 -3.29
CA VAL A 445 -29.92 1.24 -4.67
C VAL A 445 -30.63 0.36 -5.70
N HIS A 446 -30.68 -0.97 -5.51
CA HIS A 446 -31.44 -1.86 -6.39
C HIS A 446 -32.95 -1.81 -6.17
N LYS A 447 -33.43 -1.61 -4.93
CA LYS A 447 -34.86 -1.43 -4.65
C LYS A 447 -35.35 0.00 -4.91
N GLY A 448 -34.45 0.98 -5.01
CA GLY A 448 -34.75 2.40 -5.20
C GLY A 448 -35.19 2.83 -6.61
N MET A 449 -35.33 1.89 -7.56
CA MET A 449 -36.17 2.10 -8.75
C MET A 449 -37.68 1.90 -8.44
N ALA A 450 -38.05 1.55 -7.21
CA ALA A 450 -39.43 1.55 -6.76
C ALA A 450 -39.55 2.25 -5.39
N THR A 451 -40.49 3.18 -5.35
CA THR A 451 -41.13 3.82 -4.17
C THR A 451 -40.42 4.97 -3.44
N GLN A 452 -41.14 6.10 -3.47
CA GLN A 452 -40.94 7.35 -2.76
C GLN A 452 -40.93 7.17 -1.23
N THR A 453 -40.12 8.03 -0.59
CA THR A 453 -39.98 8.27 0.84
C THR A 453 -41.31 8.48 1.58
N ILE A 454 -41.54 7.69 2.63
CA ILE A 454 -42.40 8.08 3.75
C ILE A 454 -41.50 8.16 4.98
N ALA A 455 -41.39 9.36 5.55
CA ALA A 455 -40.69 9.59 6.82
C ALA A 455 -41.40 8.79 7.93
N SER A 456 -40.64 8.08 8.76
CA SER A 456 -41.22 7.24 9.81
C SER A 456 -41.82 8.11 10.92
N ALA A 457 -43.03 7.79 11.34
CA ALA A 457 -43.75 8.45 12.44
C ALA A 457 -42.93 8.56 13.75
N LEU A 458 -41.91 7.71 13.89
CA LEU A 458 -40.97 7.70 15.01
C LEU A 458 -40.13 8.99 15.11
N GLN A 459 -39.74 9.59 13.97
CA GLN A 459 -38.98 10.84 13.97
C GLN A 459 -39.83 12.04 14.41
N CYS A 460 -41.12 12.06 14.08
CA CYS A 460 -42.05 13.09 14.54
C CYS A 460 -42.32 12.98 16.05
N VAL A 461 -42.44 11.76 16.59
CA VAL A 461 -42.65 11.55 18.03
C VAL A 461 -41.42 11.97 18.84
N ILE A 462 -40.21 11.68 18.35
CA ILE A 462 -38.97 12.11 19.01
C ILE A 462 -38.85 13.64 19.03
N PHE A 463 -39.20 14.32 17.93
CA PHE A 463 -39.21 15.78 17.88
C PHE A 463 -40.24 16.42 18.83
N LEU A 464 -41.42 15.81 18.97
CA LEU A 464 -42.46 16.25 19.89
C LEU A 464 -42.04 16.09 21.36
N ILE A 465 -41.41 14.97 21.71
CA ILE A 465 -40.93 14.72 23.08
C ILE A 465 -39.80 15.70 23.45
N ILE A 466 -38.87 15.97 22.52
CA ILE A 466 -37.78 16.93 22.74
C ILE A 466 -38.34 18.36 22.90
N SER A 467 -39.37 18.73 22.14
CA SER A 467 -39.99 20.05 22.24
C SER A 467 -40.75 20.25 23.56
N LEU A 468 -41.38 19.20 24.10
CA LEU A 468 -42.09 19.23 25.38
C LEU A 468 -41.15 19.24 26.60
N LEU A 469 -39.93 18.73 26.46
CA LEU A 469 -38.90 18.72 27.52
C LEU A 469 -38.10 20.02 27.60
N LEU A 470 -38.25 20.92 26.62
CA LEU A 470 -37.51 22.19 26.51
C LEU A 470 -38.40 23.44 26.79
N CYS A 471 -39.62 23.24 27.30
CA CYS A 471 -40.51 24.32 27.79
C CYS A 471 -40.65 24.27 29.31
#